data_AF-A0AAV3I0W9-F1
#
_entry.id   AF-A0AAV3I0W9-F1
#
_cell.length_a   1.000
_cell.length_b   1.000
_cell.length_c   1.000
_cell.angle_alpha   90.00
_cell.angle_beta   90.00
_cell.angle_gamma   90.00
#
_symmetry.space_group_name_H-M   'P 1'
#
loop_
_entity.id
_entity.type
_entity.pdbx_description
1 polymer ?
#
loop_
_entity_poly.entity_id
_entity_poly.type
_entity_poly.pdbx_seq_one_letter_code
_entity_poly.pdbx_strand_id
1 'polypeptide(L)'
;MNKKTKRTFTPEFRLECAQLIVDKGYSYRQASEAMNVGSTTLESWVRQLRRERQGIAPSATPITPDQQRIRELEKQVRRLE
;
A
#
# COMPACT_ATOMS: atom_id res chain seq x y z
N MET A 1 -3.03 -6.17 28.77
CA MET A 1 -3.62 -5.92 27.43
C MET A 1 -2.83 -6.70 26.39
N ASN A 2 -3.40 -7.77 25.83
CA ASN A 2 -2.71 -8.61 24.85
C ASN A 2 -2.62 -7.81 23.52
N LYS A 3 -1.43 -7.35 23.13
CA LYS A 3 -1.25 -6.63 21.86
C LYS A 3 -1.49 -7.63 20.72
N LYS A 4 -2.68 -7.58 20.10
CA LYS A 4 -2.95 -8.34 18.87
C LYS A 4 -1.85 -8.00 17.87
N THR A 5 -1.05 -8.99 17.51
CA THR A 5 0.05 -8.86 16.55
C THR A 5 -0.56 -8.38 15.23
N LYS A 6 -0.22 -7.16 14.81
CA LYS A 6 -0.71 -6.61 13.54
C LYS A 6 -0.16 -7.48 12.42
N ARG A 7 -1.05 -8.09 11.64
CA ARG A 7 -0.68 -8.87 10.47
C ARG A 7 0.07 -7.95 9.48
N THR A 8 1.34 -8.24 9.23
CA THR A 8 2.19 -7.47 8.32
C THR A 8 2.04 -8.01 6.91
N PHE A 9 1.62 -7.15 5.99
CA PHE A 9 1.52 -7.47 4.57
C PHE A 9 2.68 -6.85 3.80
N THR A 10 3.20 -7.59 2.82
CA THR A 10 4.24 -7.08 1.91
C THR A 10 3.67 -5.96 1.05
N PRO A 11 4.49 -4.98 0.62
CA PRO A 11 4.01 -3.90 -0.22
C PRO A 11 3.35 -4.36 -1.52
N GLU A 12 3.86 -5.44 -2.14
CA GLU A 12 3.35 -6.02 -3.39
C GLU A 12 1.93 -6.55 -3.19
N PHE A 13 1.69 -7.24 -2.06
CA PHE A 13 0.35 -7.73 -1.72
C PHE A 13 -0.64 -6.59 -1.50
N ARG A 14 -0.19 -5.50 -0.86
CA ARG A 14 -1.04 -4.29 -0.67
C ARG A 14 -1.40 -3.65 -2.00
N LEU A 15 -0.44 -3.57 -2.91
CA LEU A 15 -0.61 -3.01 -4.24
C LEU A 15 -1.62 -3.84 -5.04
N GLU A 16 -1.46 -5.17 -5.07
CA GLU A 16 -2.37 -6.08 -5.76
C GLU A 16 -3.82 -5.89 -5.26
N CYS A 17 -4.02 -5.89 -3.94
CA CYS A 17 -5.32 -5.67 -3.33
C CYS A 17 -5.94 -4.31 -3.74
N ALA A 18 -5.14 -3.24 -3.75
CA ALA A 18 -5.61 -1.92 -4.12
C ALA A 18 -5.92 -1.81 -5.62
N GLN A 19 -5.15 -2.47 -6.48
CA GLN A 19 -5.37 -2.52 -7.93
C GLN A 19 -6.67 -3.27 -8.31
N LEU A 20 -7.06 -4.31 -7.55
CA LEU A 20 -8.36 -4.97 -7.76
C LEU A 20 -9.52 -3.96 -7.69
N ILE A 21 -9.45 -3.02 -6.75
CA ILE A 21 -10.50 -2.02 -6.54
C ILE A 21 -10.37 -0.87 -7.55
N VAL A 22 -9.16 -0.33 -7.71
CA VAL A 22 -8.93 0.89 -8.53
C VAL A 22 -8.98 0.60 -10.02
N ASP A 23 -8.36 -0.51 -10.46
CA ASP A 23 -8.18 -0.81 -11.88
C ASP A 23 -9.21 -1.82 -12.39
N LYS A 24 -9.53 -2.85 -11.59
CA LYS A 24 -10.50 -3.89 -11.98
C LYS A 24 -11.93 -3.60 -11.53
N GLY A 25 -12.16 -2.52 -10.79
CA GLY A 25 -13.50 -2.08 -10.38
C GLY A 25 -14.17 -2.97 -9.32
N TYR A 26 -13.41 -3.78 -8.58
CA TYR A 26 -13.98 -4.61 -7.52
C TYR A 26 -14.54 -3.72 -6.41
N SER A 27 -15.68 -4.15 -5.84
CA SER A 27 -16.14 -3.54 -4.58
C SER A 27 -15.21 -3.89 -3.42
N TYR A 28 -15.16 -3.04 -2.41
CA TYR A 28 -14.41 -3.32 -1.17
C TYR A 28 -14.80 -4.66 -0.53
N ARG A 29 -16.07 -5.05 -0.64
CA ARG A 29 -16.57 -6.33 -0.14
C ARG A 29 -15.98 -7.51 -0.91
N GLN A 30 -16.03 -7.46 -2.25
CA GLN A 30 -15.46 -8.52 -3.08
C GLN A 30 -13.94 -8.65 -2.89
N ALA A 31 -13.22 -7.52 -2.82
CA ALA A 31 -11.79 -7.54 -2.55
C ALA A 31 -11.47 -8.05 -1.14
N SER A 32 -12.30 -7.72 -0.15
CA SER A 32 -12.15 -8.21 1.23
C SER A 32 -12.34 -9.71 1.32
N GLU A 33 -13.38 -10.25 0.67
CA GLU A 33 -13.67 -11.68 0.60
C GLU A 33 -12.58 -12.43 -0.18
N ALA A 34 -12.14 -11.90 -1.32
CA ALA A 34 -11.12 -12.54 -2.17
C ALA A 34 -9.73 -12.57 -1.53
N MET A 35 -9.31 -11.48 -0.89
CA MET A 35 -7.95 -11.35 -0.34
C MET A 35 -7.87 -11.67 1.16
N ASN A 36 -9.01 -11.91 1.81
CA ASN A 36 -9.13 -12.09 3.26
C ASN A 36 -8.48 -10.93 4.06
N VAL A 37 -8.79 -9.71 3.63
CA VAL A 37 -8.31 -8.44 4.23
C VAL A 37 -9.52 -7.62 4.66
N GLY A 38 -9.48 -7.01 5.84
CA GLY A 38 -10.58 -6.15 6.31
C GLY A 38 -10.75 -4.89 5.45
N SER A 39 -12.00 -4.46 5.25
CA SER A 39 -12.36 -3.34 4.37
C SER A 39 -11.65 -2.03 4.69
N THR A 40 -11.47 -1.69 5.97
CA THR A 40 -10.76 -0.47 6.40
C THR A 40 -9.28 -0.50 6.01
N THR A 41 -8.67 -1.69 6.03
CA THR A 41 -7.28 -1.87 5.59
C THR A 41 -7.16 -1.68 4.08
N LEU A 42 -8.10 -2.23 3.31
CA LEU A 42 -8.17 -2.04 1.87
C LEU A 42 -8.39 -0.57 1.50
N GLU A 43 -9.29 0.12 2.18
CA GLU A 43 -9.54 1.55 1.97
C GLU A 43 -8.28 2.39 2.18
N SER A 44 -7.51 2.09 3.23
CA SER A 44 -6.24 2.76 3.49
C SER A 44 -5.23 2.56 2.34
N TRP A 45 -5.10 1.33 1.83
CA TRP A 45 -4.19 1.02 0.70
C TRP A 45 -4.67 1.64 -0.60
N VAL A 46 -5.98 1.64 -0.88
CA VAL A 46 -6.55 2.31 -2.05
C VAL A 46 -6.31 3.82 -1.98
N ARG A 47 -6.50 4.43 -0.82
CA ARG A 47 -6.20 5.87 -0.61
C ARG A 47 -4.72 6.16 -0.82
N GLN A 48 -3.84 5.29 -0.35
CA GLN A 48 -2.40 5.39 -0.57
C GLN A 48 -2.05 5.28 -2.07
N LEU A 49 -2.57 4.25 -2.77
CA LEU A 49 -2.34 4.04 -4.20
C LEU A 49 -2.77 5.25 -5.03
N ARG A 50 -3.94 5.83 -4.72
CA ARG A 50 -4.44 7.03 -5.41
C ARG A 50 -3.53 8.24 -5.21
N ARG A 51 -2.99 8.44 -4.00
CA ARG A 51 -2.03 9.52 -3.71
C ARG A 51 -0.70 9.32 -4.43
N GLU A 52 -0.16 8.11 -4.39
CA GLU A 52 1.09 7.77 -5.07
C GLU A 52 0.96 7.97 -6.59
N ARG A 53 -0.18 7.61 -7.20
CA ARG A 53 -0.47 7.88 -8.62
C ARG A 53 -0.62 9.37 -8.95
N GLN A 54 -0.96 10.20 -7.97
CA GLN A 54 -0.97 11.66 -8.10
C GLN A 54 0.41 12.28 -7.87
N GLY A 55 1.46 11.47 -7.70
CA GLY A 55 2.81 11.95 -7.41
C GLY A 55 2.98 12.49 -5.99
N ILE A 56 2.01 12.27 -5.11
CA ILE A 56 2.10 12.69 -3.70
C ILE A 56 2.97 11.69 -2.96
N ALA A 57 4.08 12.19 -2.39
CA ALA A 57 5.00 11.38 -1.62
C ALA A 57 4.26 10.64 -0.49
N PRO A 58 4.41 9.30 -0.39
CA PRO A 58 3.76 8.54 0.66
C PRO A 58 4.43 8.80 2.01
N SER A 59 3.61 9.10 3.03
CA SER A 59 4.09 9.21 4.41
C SER A 59 4.43 7.85 5.04
N ALA A 60 3.93 6.75 4.46
CA ALA A 60 4.17 5.38 4.91
C ALA A 60 5.04 4.62 3.91
N THR A 61 5.38 3.36 4.20
CA THR A 61 6.09 2.52 3.24
C THR A 61 5.36 2.51 1.90
N PRO A 62 6.00 2.96 0.82
CA PRO A 62 5.37 3.03 -0.49
C PRO A 62 4.91 1.66 -0.97
N ILE A 63 3.76 1.61 -1.62
CA ILE A 63 3.23 0.36 -2.18
C ILE A 63 3.47 0.25 -3.68
N THR A 64 3.68 1.37 -4.39
CA THR A 64 4.09 1.36 -5.79
C THR A 64 5.61 1.15 -5.94
N PRO A 65 6.06 0.39 -6.96
CA PRO A 65 7.48 0.16 -7.21
C PRO A 65 8.26 1.45 -7.44
N ASP A 66 7.66 2.41 -8.13
CA ASP A 66 8.30 3.71 -8.43
C ASP A 66 8.59 4.50 -7.15
N GLN A 67 7.63 4.57 -6.23
CA GLN A 67 7.82 5.26 -4.96
C GLN A 67 8.75 4.48 -4.00
N GLN A 68 8.77 3.15 -4.09
CA GLN A 68 9.79 2.36 -3.37
C GLN A 68 11.19 2.68 -3.88
N ARG A 69 11.35 2.81 -5.20
CA ARG A 69 12.64 3.18 -5.79
C ARG A 69 13.08 4.57 -5.38
N ILE A 70 12.16 5.55 -5.37
CA ILE A 70 12.42 6.90 -4.88
C ILE A 70 12.93 6.84 -3.42
N ARG A 71 12.25 6.10 -2.55
CA ARG A 71 12.67 5.96 -1.15
C ARG A 71 14.04 5.28 -0.98
N GLU A 72 14.32 4.24 -1.77
CA GLU A 72 15.62 3.55 -1.73
C GLU A 72 16.74 4.52 -2.16
N LEU A 73 16.50 5.31 -3.21
CA LEU A 73 17.43 6.32 -3.70
C LEU A 73 17.63 7.44 -2.67
N GLU A 74 16.57 7.97 -2.06
CA GLU A 74 16.66 8.97 -0.97
C GLU A 74 17.49 8.45 0.20
N LYS A 75 17.34 7.16 0.55
CA LYS A 75 18.12 6.52 1.61
C LYS A 75 19.59 6.37 1.22
N GLN A 76 19.90 6.06 -0.04
CA GLN A 76 21.26 5.99 -0.54
C GLN A 76 21.93 7.37 -0.54
N VAL A 77 21.22 8.41 -0.99
CA VAL A 77 21.71 9.80 -0.95
C VAL A 77 22.05 10.20 0.48
N ARG A 78 21.14 10.00 1.44
CA ARG A 78 21.39 10.32 2.86
C ARG A 78 22.58 9.55 3.46
N ARG A 79 22.95 8.39 2.92
CA ARG A 79 24.10 7.62 3.40
C ARG A 79 25.42 8.14 2.84
N LEU A 80 25.37 8.81 1.68
CA LEU A 80 26.53 9.36 1.00
C LEU A 80 26.84 10.80 1.43
N GLU A 81 25.86 11.51 1.97
CA GLU A 81 26.02 12.75 2.74
C GLU A 81 26.55 12.49 4.16
#